data_AF-A0A1L3MK26-F1
#
_entry.id   AF-A0A1L3MK26-F1
#
_cell.length_a   1.000
_cell.length_b   1.000
_cell.length_c   1.000
_cell.angle_alpha   90.00
_cell.angle_beta   90.00
_cell.angle_gamma   90.00
#
_symmetry.space_group_name_H-M   'P 1'
#
loop_
_entity.id
_entity.type
_entity.pdbx_description
1 polymer ?
#
loop_
_entity_poly.entity_id
_entity_poly.type
_entity_poly.pdbx_seq_one_letter_code
_entity_poly.pdbx_strand_id
1 'polypeptide(L)'
;MPVGTAVPARYWMLVGHPGPWPAKPIAAPGIVDIGDDLEAALGRFGARLQLIRRHGRLDGDQIEAEGLRQVFLVDVHRGLVGRAHWERPEDLVELAGRFDDLPDPTSEPLFLVCTHGRKDVCCAVEGRVVAAVLDDALPGAVWETTHLGGDRFAGNVVILPEGSMYGRLTGDTAPRVVLDHLDGRVDLDRWRGRCSWHPAAQAAAHDVLRTNPSVRLPDLAPPRLEAAGDEAWLVHLDHGGGTSLRHVVRTMSAPHQLTCGGAAKVQALFDVTTPG
;
A
#
# COMPACT_ATOMS: atom_id res chain seq x y z
N MET A 1 5.11 -8.96 -14.90
CA MET A 1 4.74 -7.63 -14.34
C MET A 1 3.96 -7.83 -13.05
N PRO A 2 4.03 -6.91 -12.08
CA PRO A 2 3.40 -7.11 -10.77
C PRO A 2 1.94 -6.63 -10.69
N VAL A 3 1.29 -6.33 -11.83
CA VAL A 3 -0.10 -5.86 -11.90
C VAL A 3 -1.08 -6.85 -11.26
N GLY A 4 -2.14 -6.33 -10.61
CA GLY A 4 -3.15 -7.15 -9.95
C GLY A 4 -2.68 -7.76 -8.64
N THR A 5 -1.60 -7.22 -8.05
CA THR A 5 -0.99 -7.76 -6.82
C THR A 5 -0.98 -6.78 -5.66
N ALA A 6 -1.55 -5.58 -5.80
CA ALA A 6 -1.70 -4.68 -4.67
C ALA A 6 -2.57 -5.36 -3.60
N VAL A 7 -2.07 -5.40 -2.37
CA VAL A 7 -2.75 -6.09 -1.26
C VAL A 7 -4.05 -5.37 -0.92
N PRO A 8 -5.20 -6.07 -0.88
CA PRO A 8 -6.47 -5.43 -0.55
C PRO A 8 -6.43 -4.75 0.81
N ALA A 9 -6.75 -3.46 0.85
CA ALA A 9 -6.92 -2.69 2.07
C ALA A 9 -7.73 -1.43 1.77
N ARG A 10 -8.78 -1.19 2.56
CA ARG A 10 -9.59 0.04 2.46
C ARG A 10 -9.26 1.03 3.57
N TYR A 11 -8.83 0.50 4.71
CA TYR A 11 -8.45 1.26 5.88
C TYR A 11 -7.07 0.82 6.38
N TRP A 12 -6.28 1.76 6.86
CA TRP A 12 -4.98 1.47 7.48
C TRP A 12 -4.85 2.19 8.80
N MET A 13 -4.34 1.49 9.81
CA MET A 13 -3.85 2.10 11.03
C MET A 13 -2.33 2.00 11.01
N LEU A 14 -1.65 3.15 11.01
CA LEU A 14 -0.20 3.22 11.04
C LEU A 14 0.22 3.70 12.42
N VAL A 15 1.09 2.95 13.10
CA VAL A 15 1.50 3.23 14.48
C VAL A 15 3.00 3.43 14.54
N GLY A 16 3.44 4.58 15.03
CA GLY A 16 4.83 4.86 15.34
C GLY A 16 5.39 3.80 16.29
N HIS A 17 6.49 3.15 15.92
CA HIS A 17 7.12 2.14 16.76
C HIS A 17 8.62 2.00 16.42
N PRO A 18 9.54 2.08 17.41
CA PRO A 18 10.98 2.19 17.14
C PRO A 18 11.59 0.93 16.50
N GLY A 19 10.95 -0.21 16.77
CA GLY A 19 11.46 -1.52 16.41
C GLY A 19 12.41 -2.06 17.49
N PRO A 20 13.08 -3.22 17.25
CA PRO A 20 12.93 -4.07 16.06
C PRO A 20 11.50 -4.60 15.91
N TRP A 21 11.04 -4.76 14.68
CA TRP A 21 9.66 -5.22 14.44
C TRP A 21 9.54 -6.75 14.50
N PRO A 22 8.49 -7.28 15.15
CA PRO A 22 8.14 -8.70 15.12
C PRO A 22 7.59 -9.11 13.74
N ALA A 23 7.41 -10.42 13.54
CA ALA A 23 6.86 -10.94 12.28
C ALA A 23 5.45 -10.41 11.95
N LYS A 24 4.63 -10.12 12.97
CA LYS A 24 3.30 -9.51 12.84
C LYS A 24 3.24 -8.23 13.71
N PRO A 25 2.76 -7.09 13.19
CA PRO A 25 2.64 -5.84 13.93
C PRO A 25 1.98 -5.96 15.31
N ILE A 26 0.92 -6.77 15.42
CA ILE A 26 0.17 -6.96 16.66
C ILE A 26 1.00 -7.56 17.81
N ALA A 27 2.08 -8.28 17.49
CA ALA A 27 2.95 -8.91 18.48
C ALA A 27 4.09 -7.96 18.96
N ALA A 28 3.98 -6.66 18.68
CA ALA A 28 5.01 -5.71 19.03
C ALA A 28 4.98 -5.39 20.53
N PRO A 29 6.13 -5.14 21.17
CA PRO A 29 6.16 -4.65 22.55
C PRO A 29 5.27 -3.42 22.72
N GLY A 30 4.47 -3.39 23.79
CA GLY A 30 3.51 -2.31 24.05
C GLY A 30 2.21 -2.38 23.24
N ILE A 31 2.09 -3.29 22.27
CA ILE A 31 0.85 -3.56 21.52
C ILE A 31 0.32 -4.96 21.84
N VAL A 32 1.20 -5.93 22.08
CA VAL A 32 0.84 -7.33 22.31
C VAL A 32 -0.16 -7.54 23.45
N ASP A 33 -0.11 -6.70 24.49
CA ASP A 33 -0.99 -6.81 25.66
C ASP A 33 -2.44 -6.39 25.36
N ILE A 34 -2.65 -5.55 24.34
CA ILE A 34 -3.95 -5.09 23.86
C ILE A 34 -4.33 -5.73 22.51
N GLY A 35 -3.61 -6.79 22.11
CA GLY A 35 -3.69 -7.35 20.77
C GLY A 35 -5.09 -7.80 20.36
N ASP A 36 -5.78 -8.54 21.23
CA ASP A 36 -7.12 -9.07 20.94
C ASP A 36 -8.15 -7.94 20.77
N ASP A 37 -8.13 -6.94 21.65
CA ASP A 37 -9.03 -5.78 21.61
C ASP A 37 -8.76 -4.90 20.38
N LEU A 38 -7.48 -4.69 20.05
CA LEU A 38 -7.08 -3.93 18.87
C LEU A 38 -7.46 -4.66 17.57
N GLU A 39 -7.27 -5.98 17.49
CA GLU A 39 -7.71 -6.78 16.34
C GLU A 39 -9.23 -6.72 16.17
N ALA A 40 -9.98 -6.80 17.27
CA ALA A 40 -11.44 -6.66 17.24
C ALA A 40 -11.87 -5.27 16.73
N ALA A 41 -11.25 -4.20 17.24
CA ALA A 41 -11.54 -2.82 16.83
C ALA A 41 -11.23 -2.59 15.34
N LEU A 42 -10.03 -2.99 14.88
CA LEU A 42 -9.62 -2.89 13.48
C LEU A 42 -10.48 -3.78 12.57
N GLY A 43 -10.88 -4.96 13.05
CA GLY A 43 -11.68 -5.93 12.33
C GLY A 43 -13.05 -5.40 11.90
N ARG A 44 -13.65 -4.47 12.66
CA ARG A 44 -14.91 -3.79 12.30
C ARG A 44 -14.82 -3.04 10.98
N PHE A 45 -13.63 -2.53 10.65
CA PHE A 45 -13.36 -1.82 9.39
C PHE A 45 -12.61 -2.69 8.38
N GLY A 46 -12.08 -3.85 8.80
CA GLY A 46 -11.09 -4.59 8.01
C GLY A 46 -9.80 -3.78 7.82
N ALA A 47 -9.42 -2.98 8.82
CA ALA A 47 -8.28 -2.10 8.76
C ALA A 47 -6.96 -2.87 8.92
N ARG A 48 -5.96 -2.47 8.13
CA ARG A 48 -4.63 -3.07 8.18
C ARG A 48 -3.74 -2.31 9.15
N LEU A 49 -3.20 -3.02 10.14
CA LEU A 49 -2.19 -2.47 11.06
C LEU A 49 -0.80 -2.49 10.40
N GLN A 50 -0.08 -1.38 10.51
CA GLN A 50 1.33 -1.26 10.16
C GLN A 50 2.08 -0.53 11.27
N LEU A 51 3.31 -0.97 11.53
CA LEU A 51 4.25 -0.21 12.34
C LEU A 51 5.08 0.66 11.42
N ILE A 52 5.27 1.92 11.80
CA ILE A 52 6.02 2.89 11.04
C ILE A 52 7.11 3.54 11.87
N ARG A 53 8.14 4.05 11.21
CA ARG A 53 9.17 4.93 11.79
C ARG A 53 9.77 5.82 10.70
N ARG A 54 10.37 6.94 11.10
CA ARG A 54 11.14 7.79 10.18
C ARG A 54 12.39 7.07 9.67
N HIS A 55 12.82 7.45 8.47
CA HIS A 55 14.11 7.02 7.94
C HIS A 55 15.26 7.81 8.60
N GLY A 56 16.48 7.25 8.62
CA GLY A 56 17.69 7.92 9.11
C GLY A 56 18.14 7.52 10.52
N ARG A 57 19.30 8.03 10.93
CA ARG A 57 19.86 7.87 12.29
C ARG A 57 19.20 8.84 13.26
N LEU A 58 19.03 8.33 14.48
CA LEU A 58 18.58 9.00 15.70
C LEU A 58 19.60 10.06 16.14
N ASP A 59 19.68 11.19 15.41
CA ASP A 59 20.49 12.34 15.82
C ASP A 59 19.55 13.52 16.15
N GLY A 60 18.72 13.35 17.19
CA GLY A 60 17.99 14.45 17.84
C GLY A 60 16.77 14.01 18.66
N ASP A 61 16.88 14.02 20.00
CA ASP A 61 15.92 13.52 21.00
C ASP A 61 14.44 13.96 20.83
N GLN A 62 14.14 15.06 20.11
CA GLN A 62 12.77 15.60 20.03
C GLN A 62 11.97 15.12 18.81
N ILE A 63 12.60 14.95 17.64
CA ILE A 63 11.92 14.47 16.42
C ILE A 63 11.56 12.98 16.56
N GLU A 64 12.30 12.27 17.40
CA GLU A 64 12.14 10.85 17.68
C GLU A 64 10.89 10.56 18.53
N ALA A 65 10.68 11.30 19.63
CA ALA A 65 9.56 11.04 20.53
C ALA A 65 8.20 11.25 19.86
N GLU A 66 8.07 12.26 19.01
CA GLU A 66 6.83 12.58 18.30
C GLU A 66 6.52 11.52 17.22
N GLY A 67 7.50 11.14 16.41
CA GLY A 67 7.31 10.13 15.37
C GLY A 67 6.99 8.73 15.91
N LEU A 68 7.48 8.39 17.11
CA LEU A 68 7.17 7.12 17.79
C LEU A 68 5.79 7.09 18.45
N ARG A 69 5.21 8.26 18.73
CA ARG A 69 3.85 8.37 19.29
C ARG A 69 2.81 8.67 18.22
N GLN A 70 3.20 8.83 16.97
CA GLN A 70 2.25 9.18 15.91
C GLN A 70 1.37 8.00 15.52
N VAL A 71 0.08 8.27 15.32
CA VAL A 71 -0.89 7.33 14.76
C VAL A 71 -1.55 7.98 13.55
N PHE A 72 -1.65 7.23 12.46
CA PHE A 72 -2.44 7.61 11.30
C PHE A 72 -3.58 6.64 11.07
N LEU A 73 -4.79 7.18 10.85
CA LEU A 73 -5.95 6.43 10.41
C LEU A 73 -6.24 6.81 8.97
N VAL A 74 -6.00 5.90 8.03
CA VAL A 74 -6.14 6.16 6.61
C VAL A 74 -7.44 5.56 6.09
N ASP A 75 -8.30 6.39 5.50
CA ASP A 75 -9.47 5.98 4.73
C ASP A 75 -9.17 6.17 3.24
N VAL A 76 -8.89 5.06 2.56
CA VAL A 76 -8.56 5.06 1.12
C VAL A 76 -9.77 5.42 0.25
N HIS A 77 -10.98 5.16 0.75
CA HIS A 77 -12.20 5.44 0.01
C HIS A 77 -12.52 6.94 0.02
N ARG A 78 -12.42 7.60 1.18
CA ARG A 78 -12.61 9.05 1.31
C ARG A 78 -11.38 9.84 0.86
N GLY A 79 -10.22 9.20 0.72
CA GLY A 79 -8.98 9.87 0.37
C GLY A 79 -8.46 10.74 1.51
N LEU A 80 -8.64 10.28 2.75
CA LEU A 80 -8.32 11.05 3.96
C LEU A 80 -7.36 10.29 4.88
N VAL A 81 -6.55 11.05 5.59
CA VAL A 81 -5.66 10.61 6.66
C VAL A 81 -6.03 11.39 7.91
N GLY A 82 -6.48 10.68 8.95
CA GLY A 82 -6.57 11.22 10.30
C GLY A 82 -5.22 11.12 11.02
N ARG A 83 -4.89 12.13 11.81
CA ARG A 83 -3.65 12.23 12.58
C ARG A 83 -3.97 12.27 14.08
N ALA A 84 -3.28 11.44 14.83
CA ALA A 84 -3.39 11.37 16.27
C ALA A 84 -2.06 10.98 16.90
N HIS A 85 -2.03 10.98 18.23
CA HIS A 85 -0.93 10.43 19.01
C HIS A 85 -1.45 9.42 20.02
N TRP A 86 -0.60 8.50 20.44
CA TRP A 86 -0.88 7.55 21.51
C TRP A 86 0.16 7.71 22.63
N GLU A 87 -0.27 7.56 23.87
CA GLU A 87 0.61 7.56 25.04
C GLU A 87 0.59 6.23 25.78
N ARG A 88 -0.55 5.55 25.75
CA ARG A 88 -0.77 4.25 26.37
C ARG A 88 -1.36 3.27 25.36
N PRO A 89 -1.16 1.97 25.54
CA PRO A 89 -1.67 0.95 24.62
C PRO A 89 -3.18 1.05 24.35
N GLU A 90 -3.98 1.43 25.36
CA GLU A 90 -5.43 1.53 25.25
C GLU A 90 -5.89 2.62 24.27
N ASP A 91 -5.09 3.68 24.11
CA ASP A 91 -5.39 4.77 23.18
C ASP A 91 -5.41 4.23 21.73
N LEU A 92 -4.63 3.19 21.41
CA LEU A 92 -4.64 2.55 20.09
C LEU A 92 -5.97 1.85 19.81
N VAL A 93 -6.57 1.21 20.82
CA VAL A 93 -7.87 0.54 20.70
C VAL A 93 -8.98 1.58 20.47
N GLU A 94 -8.94 2.68 21.22
CA GLU A 94 -9.87 3.80 21.04
C GLU A 94 -9.77 4.37 19.61
N LEU A 95 -8.55 4.69 19.17
CA LEU A 95 -8.29 5.24 17.84
C LEU A 95 -8.70 4.28 16.71
N ALA A 96 -8.48 2.97 16.87
CA ALA A 96 -8.92 1.97 15.89
C ALA A 96 -10.44 1.97 15.65
N GLY A 97 -11.23 2.50 16.60
CA GLY A 97 -12.67 2.69 16.48
C GLY A 97 -13.11 3.94 15.71
N ARG A 98 -12.19 4.82 15.29
CA ARG A 98 -12.50 6.19 14.82
C ARG A 98 -12.39 6.41 13.31
N PHE A 99 -12.40 5.37 12.47
CA PHE A 99 -12.36 5.56 11.01
C PHE A 99 -13.58 6.33 10.46
N ASP A 100 -14.71 6.32 11.16
CA ASP A 100 -15.89 7.10 10.76
C ASP A 100 -15.78 8.60 11.08
N ASP A 101 -14.97 8.97 12.08
CA ASP A 101 -14.70 10.34 12.57
C ASP A 101 -13.19 10.54 12.75
N LEU A 102 -12.50 10.73 11.63
CA LEU A 102 -11.05 10.84 11.60
C LEU A 102 -10.58 12.08 12.38
N PRO A 103 -9.62 11.94 13.32
CA PRO A 103 -9.04 13.08 14.02
C PRO A 103 -8.14 13.88 13.08
N ASP A 104 -8.23 15.22 13.09
CA ASP A 104 -7.42 16.13 12.26
C ASP A 104 -7.25 15.64 10.80
N PRO A 105 -8.35 15.52 10.03
CA PRO A 105 -8.31 14.90 8.71
C PRO A 105 -7.60 15.78 7.69
N THR A 106 -6.70 15.17 6.91
CA THR A 106 -5.99 15.79 5.78
C THR A 106 -6.07 14.87 4.55
N SER A 107 -5.78 15.42 3.36
CA SER A 107 -5.54 14.64 2.13
C SER A 107 -4.04 14.56 1.78
N GLU A 108 -3.15 15.09 2.62
CA GLU A 108 -1.70 15.05 2.42
C GLU A 108 -1.20 13.60 2.32
N PRO A 109 -0.35 13.29 1.31
CA PRO A 109 0.06 11.93 1.07
C PRO A 109 1.12 11.45 2.08
N LEU A 110 1.03 10.15 2.40
CA LEU A 110 2.05 9.40 3.13
C LEU A 110 2.68 8.35 2.21
N PHE A 111 4.00 8.21 2.29
CA PHE A 111 4.75 7.24 1.49
C PHE A 111 5.34 6.18 2.42
N LEU A 112 4.80 4.97 2.38
CA LEU A 112 5.29 3.89 3.22
C LEU A 112 6.21 2.98 2.41
N VAL A 113 7.44 2.80 2.88
CA VAL A 113 8.47 1.96 2.28
C VAL A 113 8.71 0.74 3.13
N CYS A 114 8.49 -0.45 2.57
CA CYS A 114 8.66 -1.69 3.32
C CYS A 114 10.15 -1.97 3.61
N THR A 115 10.56 -1.96 4.88
CA THR A 115 11.94 -2.27 5.31
C THR A 115 12.03 -3.51 6.22
N HIS A 116 10.98 -4.33 6.24
CA HIS A 116 10.81 -5.43 7.19
C HIS A 116 11.69 -6.67 6.89
N GLY A 117 12.93 -6.65 7.37
CA GLY A 117 13.95 -7.68 7.11
C GLY A 117 13.68 -9.06 7.69
N ARG A 118 12.88 -9.18 8.76
CA ARG A 118 12.53 -10.48 9.35
C ARG A 118 11.61 -11.29 8.45
N LYS A 119 10.86 -10.63 7.57
CA LYS A 119 9.98 -11.28 6.59
C LYS A 119 10.75 -11.63 5.33
N ASP A 120 11.52 -10.68 4.81
CA ASP A 120 12.37 -10.87 3.63
C ASP A 120 13.57 -9.92 3.68
N VAL A 121 14.78 -10.46 3.51
CA VAL A 121 16.03 -9.71 3.57
C VAL A 121 16.12 -8.68 2.44
N CYS A 122 15.60 -8.99 1.24
CA CYS A 122 15.61 -8.07 0.10
C CYS A 122 14.79 -6.80 0.39
N CYS A 123 13.68 -6.92 1.13
CA CYS A 123 12.91 -5.76 1.57
C CYS A 123 13.71 -4.87 2.56
N ALA A 124 14.51 -5.45 3.45
CA ALA A 124 15.35 -4.66 4.35
C ALA A 124 16.53 -3.97 3.67
N VAL A 125 17.11 -4.57 2.62
CA VAL A 125 18.24 -3.99 1.90
C VAL A 125 17.75 -2.92 0.93
N GLU A 126 16.94 -3.31 -0.06
CA GLU A 126 16.45 -2.39 -1.10
C GLU A 126 15.51 -1.34 -0.51
N GLY A 127 14.64 -1.73 0.41
CA GLY A 127 13.66 -0.82 0.99
C GLY A 127 14.30 0.33 1.78
N ARG A 128 15.42 0.11 2.46
CA ARG A 128 16.10 1.20 3.19
C ARG A 128 16.75 2.20 2.24
N VAL A 129 17.31 1.73 1.13
CA VAL A 129 17.85 2.62 0.09
C VAL A 129 16.72 3.44 -0.53
N VAL A 130 15.59 2.80 -0.84
CA VAL A 130 14.39 3.49 -1.36
C VAL A 130 13.84 4.50 -0.34
N ALA A 131 13.79 4.17 0.94
CA ALA A 131 13.35 5.09 1.99
C ALA A 131 14.26 6.32 2.08
N ALA A 132 15.58 6.14 2.02
CA ALA A 132 16.56 7.22 2.05
C ALA A 132 16.34 8.24 0.92
N VAL A 133 16.37 7.77 -0.32
CA VAL A 133 16.27 8.66 -1.48
C VAL A 133 14.89 9.33 -1.61
N LEU A 134 13.83 8.68 -1.11
CA LEU A 134 12.51 9.27 -1.08
C LEU A 134 12.39 10.30 0.03
N ASP A 135 12.99 10.08 1.20
CA ASP A 135 12.97 11.05 2.30
C ASP A 135 13.74 12.33 1.93
N ASP A 136 14.85 12.21 1.20
CA ASP A 136 15.54 13.36 0.61
C ASP A 136 14.67 14.14 -0.38
N ALA A 137 13.86 13.44 -1.19
CA ALA A 137 13.00 14.06 -2.20
C ALA A 137 11.68 14.60 -1.62
N LEU A 138 11.18 14.00 -0.54
CA LEU A 138 9.88 14.27 0.08
C LEU A 138 10.01 14.35 1.61
N PRO A 139 10.76 15.33 2.16
CA PRO A 139 11.08 15.39 3.58
C PRO A 139 9.81 15.38 4.45
N GLY A 140 9.77 14.50 5.43
CA GLY A 140 8.67 14.44 6.39
C GLY A 140 7.41 13.72 5.90
N ALA A 141 7.34 13.26 4.65
CA ALA A 141 6.21 12.46 4.15
C ALA A 141 6.50 10.94 4.11
N VAL A 142 7.78 10.56 4.19
CA VAL A 142 8.24 9.17 4.05
C VAL A 142 8.34 8.46 5.39
N TRP A 143 7.94 7.20 5.39
CA TRP A 143 7.98 6.31 6.53
C TRP A 143 8.51 4.94 6.12
N GLU A 144 9.44 4.40 6.89
CA GLU A 144 9.69 2.97 6.88
C GLU A 144 8.50 2.25 7.51
N THR A 145 8.11 1.09 6.97
CA THR A 145 6.96 0.31 7.47
C THR A 145 7.25 -1.19 7.57
N THR A 146 6.50 -1.86 8.44
CA THR A 146 6.35 -3.31 8.42
C THR A 146 5.82 -3.82 7.07
N HIS A 147 5.86 -5.14 6.88
CA HIS A 147 5.65 -5.79 5.60
C HIS A 147 4.35 -5.36 4.87
N LEU A 148 4.51 -4.84 3.65
CA LEU A 148 3.41 -4.39 2.78
C LEU A 148 2.78 -5.51 1.93
N GLY A 149 3.39 -6.69 1.87
CA GLY A 149 3.01 -7.74 0.93
C GLY A 149 3.77 -7.61 -0.39
N GLY A 150 4.05 -8.75 -1.02
CA GLY A 150 4.76 -8.77 -2.31
C GLY A 150 6.29 -8.69 -2.17
N ASP A 151 6.89 -9.42 -1.23
CA ASP A 151 8.35 -9.46 -1.04
C ASP A 151 9.13 -9.82 -2.31
N ARG A 152 8.51 -10.63 -3.18
CA ARG A 152 9.00 -10.94 -4.55
C ARG A 152 9.20 -9.72 -5.45
N PHE A 153 8.71 -8.56 -5.02
CA PHE A 153 8.81 -7.26 -5.67
C PHE A 153 9.49 -6.24 -4.74
N ALA A 154 10.50 -6.66 -3.96
CA ALA A 154 11.26 -5.80 -3.04
C ALA A 154 11.57 -4.40 -3.61
N GLY A 155 11.65 -3.41 -2.72
CA GLY A 155 11.44 -2.01 -3.09
C GLY A 155 9.96 -1.67 -3.19
N ASN A 156 9.16 -2.16 -2.22
CA ASN A 156 7.72 -1.91 -2.18
C ASN A 156 7.41 -0.57 -1.53
N VAL A 157 6.59 0.23 -2.21
CA VAL A 157 6.08 1.51 -1.73
C VAL A 157 4.57 1.54 -1.87
N VAL A 158 3.87 2.05 -0.85
CA VAL A 158 2.46 2.42 -0.96
C VAL A 158 2.31 3.92 -0.76
N ILE A 159 1.49 4.55 -1.61
CA ILE A 159 1.11 5.95 -1.52
C ILE A 159 -0.28 6.01 -0.92
N LEU A 160 -0.41 6.59 0.26
CA LEU A 160 -1.69 6.78 0.97
C LEU A 160 -2.03 8.27 0.98
N PRO A 161 -3.31 8.67 1.05
CA PRO A 161 -4.49 7.81 1.14
C PRO A 161 -4.96 7.23 -0.20
N GLU A 162 -4.35 7.58 -1.33
CA GLU A 162 -4.82 7.13 -2.66
C GLU A 162 -4.82 5.59 -2.79
N GLY A 163 -3.79 4.90 -2.30
CA GLY A 163 -3.74 3.45 -2.18
C GLY A 163 -2.89 2.74 -3.25
N SER A 164 -2.22 3.46 -4.14
CA SER A 164 -1.34 2.87 -5.14
C SER A 164 -0.14 2.19 -4.53
N MET A 165 0.13 0.97 -5.00
CA MET A 165 1.30 0.20 -4.63
C MET A 165 2.25 0.03 -5.80
N TYR A 166 3.53 0.20 -5.51
CA TYR A 166 4.64 -0.07 -6.39
C TYR A 166 5.50 -1.18 -5.81
N GLY A 167 6.20 -1.89 -6.69
CA GLY A 167 7.26 -2.83 -6.31
C GLY A 167 8.40 -2.76 -7.31
N ARG A 168 9.53 -3.40 -6.99
CA ARG A 168 10.76 -3.35 -7.79
C ARG A 168 11.31 -1.91 -7.93
N LEU A 169 11.06 -1.06 -6.94
CA LEU A 169 11.73 0.23 -6.87
C LEU A 169 13.16 0.04 -6.38
N THR A 170 14.06 0.86 -6.94
CA THR A 170 15.46 0.95 -6.54
C THR A 170 15.76 2.39 -6.11
N GLY A 171 16.92 2.63 -5.50
CA GLY A 171 17.36 3.99 -5.18
C GLY A 171 17.30 4.95 -6.38
N ASP A 172 17.67 4.47 -7.57
CA ASP A 172 17.69 5.29 -8.78
C ASP A 172 16.30 5.58 -9.36
N THR A 173 15.36 4.64 -9.18
CA THR A 173 14.05 4.72 -9.85
C THR A 173 12.96 5.28 -8.96
N ALA A 174 13.08 5.14 -7.63
CA ALA A 174 12.02 5.49 -6.70
C ALA A 174 11.61 6.98 -6.76
N PRO A 175 12.53 7.97 -6.71
CA PRO A 175 12.14 9.37 -6.70
C PRO A 175 11.36 9.76 -7.94
N ARG A 176 11.84 9.38 -9.13
CA ARG A 176 11.15 9.68 -10.38
C ARG A 176 9.76 9.05 -10.42
N VAL A 177 9.64 7.76 -10.08
CA VAL A 177 8.36 7.04 -10.13
C VAL A 177 7.33 7.67 -9.18
N VAL A 178 7.75 8.07 -7.97
CA VAL A 178 6.84 8.68 -7.00
C VAL A 178 6.44 10.10 -7.41
N LEU A 179 7.39 10.92 -7.87
CA LEU A 179 7.09 12.29 -8.31
C LEU A 179 6.20 12.29 -9.57
N ASP A 180 6.47 11.41 -10.54
CA ASP A 180 5.59 11.22 -11.70
C ASP A 180 4.18 10.79 -11.28
N HIS A 181 4.06 9.92 -10.26
CA HIS A 181 2.76 9.51 -9.74
C HIS A 181 1.96 10.68 -9.17
N LEU A 182 2.61 11.59 -8.43
CA LEU A 182 1.97 12.79 -7.90
C LEU A 182 1.46 13.73 -9.01
N ASP A 183 2.10 13.71 -10.18
CA ASP A 183 1.63 14.38 -11.40
C ASP A 183 0.60 13.55 -12.21
N GLY A 184 0.10 12.44 -11.66
CA GLY A 184 -0.88 11.54 -12.30
C GLY A 184 -0.30 10.61 -13.37
N ARG A 185 1.03 10.55 -13.52
CA ARG A 185 1.73 9.64 -14.45
C ARG A 185 2.18 8.38 -13.74
N VAL A 186 1.61 7.24 -14.13
CA VAL A 186 1.90 5.95 -13.49
C VAL A 186 2.98 5.18 -14.26
N ASP A 187 4.07 4.81 -13.58
CA ASP A 187 5.01 3.80 -14.11
C ASP A 187 4.36 2.41 -14.06
N LEU A 188 3.81 1.98 -15.19
CA LEU A 188 3.07 0.72 -15.33
C LEU A 188 3.94 -0.54 -15.23
N ASP A 189 5.27 -0.44 -15.36
CA ASP A 189 6.16 -1.59 -15.20
C ASP A 189 6.32 -1.98 -13.73
N ARG A 190 6.20 -0.99 -12.84
CA ARG A 190 6.36 -1.12 -11.38
C ARG A 190 5.04 -1.04 -10.62
N TRP A 191 4.00 -0.45 -11.21
CA TRP A 191 2.70 -0.33 -10.57
C TRP A 191 2.04 -1.70 -10.39
N ARG A 192 1.67 -1.98 -9.14
CA ARG A 192 1.03 -3.23 -8.73
C ARG A 192 -0.49 -3.14 -8.79
N GLY A 193 -1.02 -1.93 -8.64
CA GLY A 193 -2.44 -1.65 -8.54
C GLY A 193 -2.76 -0.71 -7.37
N ARG A 194 -4.04 -0.38 -7.22
CA ARG A 194 -4.59 0.37 -6.08
C ARG A 194 -5.21 -0.58 -5.05
N CYS A 195 -4.87 -0.42 -3.78
CA CYS A 195 -5.22 -1.34 -2.69
C CYS A 195 -6.72 -1.47 -2.42
N SER A 196 -7.51 -0.47 -2.79
CA SER A 196 -8.96 -0.46 -2.68
C SER A 196 -9.67 -1.14 -3.86
N TRP A 197 -8.94 -1.54 -4.91
CA TRP A 197 -9.51 -2.14 -6.11
C TRP A 197 -9.33 -3.65 -6.13
N HIS A 198 -10.33 -4.35 -6.68
CA HIS A 198 -10.23 -5.78 -6.96
C HIS A 198 -9.05 -6.06 -7.93
N PRO A 199 -8.31 -7.18 -7.80
CA PRO A 199 -7.18 -7.50 -8.69
C PRO A 199 -7.49 -7.42 -10.18
N ALA A 200 -8.67 -7.89 -10.61
CA ALA A 200 -9.10 -7.78 -12.01
C ALA A 200 -9.25 -6.31 -12.47
N ALA A 201 -9.72 -5.43 -11.58
CA ALA A 201 -9.84 -4.00 -11.87
C ALA A 201 -8.48 -3.31 -11.94
N GLN A 202 -7.50 -3.73 -11.14
CA GLN A 202 -6.12 -3.26 -11.24
C GLN A 202 -5.52 -3.64 -12.62
N ALA A 203 -5.79 -4.87 -13.10
CA ALA A 203 -5.36 -5.33 -14.42
C ALA A 203 -6.04 -4.58 -15.57
N ALA A 204 -7.36 -4.36 -15.48
CA ALA A 204 -8.10 -3.57 -16.47
C ALA A 204 -7.60 -2.11 -16.52
N ALA A 205 -7.39 -1.47 -15.36
CA ALA A 205 -6.89 -0.11 -15.30
C ALA A 205 -5.47 0.01 -15.88
N HIS A 206 -4.61 -0.97 -15.62
CA HIS A 206 -3.28 -1.06 -16.23
C HIS A 206 -3.36 -1.07 -17.76
N ASP A 207 -4.24 -1.90 -18.33
CA ASP A 207 -4.44 -1.95 -19.78
C ASP A 207 -4.99 -0.63 -20.34
N VAL A 208 -5.98 -0.02 -19.69
CA VAL A 208 -6.54 1.28 -20.13
C VAL A 208 -5.48 2.38 -20.10
N LEU A 209 -4.71 2.49 -19.02
CA LEU A 209 -3.64 3.50 -18.91
C LEU A 209 -2.54 3.30 -19.96
N ARG A 210 -2.25 2.04 -20.32
CA ARG A 210 -1.27 1.70 -21.36
C ARG A 210 -1.77 1.98 -22.78
N THR A 211 -3.05 1.72 -23.05
CA THR A 211 -3.62 1.77 -24.40
C THR A 211 -4.25 3.13 -24.73
N ASN A 212 -4.60 3.93 -23.71
CA ASN A 212 -5.19 5.26 -23.88
C ASN A 212 -4.32 6.34 -23.18
N PRO A 213 -3.30 6.89 -23.86
CA PRO A 213 -2.37 7.87 -23.28
C PRO A 213 -3.00 9.20 -22.84
N SER A 214 -4.28 9.45 -23.13
CA SER A 214 -5.02 10.62 -22.65
C SER A 214 -5.64 10.42 -21.26
N VAL A 215 -5.77 9.17 -20.80
CA VAL A 215 -6.34 8.84 -19.49
C VAL A 215 -5.24 8.91 -18.43
N ARG A 216 -5.51 9.52 -17.29
CA ARG A 216 -4.63 9.49 -16.11
C ARG A 216 -5.30 8.69 -14.99
N LEU A 217 -4.48 8.16 -14.07
CA LEU A 217 -5.00 7.39 -12.94
C LEU A 217 -5.98 8.20 -12.06
N PRO A 218 -5.74 9.49 -11.74
CA PRO A 218 -6.69 10.28 -10.97
C PRO A 218 -8.04 10.50 -11.66
N ASP A 219 -8.10 10.38 -12.99
CA ASP A 219 -9.34 10.53 -13.76
C ASP A 219 -10.22 9.28 -13.72
N LEU A 220 -9.68 8.14 -13.25
CA LEU A 220 -10.42 6.90 -13.16
C LEU A 220 -11.31 6.91 -11.90
N ALA A 221 -12.63 6.85 -12.13
CA ALA A 221 -13.58 6.60 -11.06
C ALA A 221 -13.39 5.17 -10.48
N PRO A 222 -13.88 4.90 -9.26
CA PRO A 222 -13.89 3.55 -8.71
C PRO A 222 -14.47 2.52 -9.72
N PRO A 223 -13.69 1.49 -10.11
CA PRO A 223 -14.11 0.55 -11.15
C PRO A 223 -15.35 -0.24 -10.73
N ARG A 224 -16.27 -0.44 -11.67
CA ARG A 224 -17.40 -1.37 -11.49
C ARG A 224 -17.06 -2.71 -12.11
N LEU A 225 -17.37 -3.79 -11.39
CA LEU A 225 -17.11 -5.16 -11.83
C LEU A 225 -18.42 -5.92 -11.95
N GLU A 226 -18.56 -6.63 -13.07
CA GLU A 226 -19.62 -7.60 -13.29
C GLU A 226 -18.99 -8.98 -13.44
N ALA A 227 -19.53 -9.99 -12.75
CA ALA A 227 -19.04 -11.35 -12.89
C ALA A 227 -19.44 -11.90 -14.26
N ALA A 228 -18.45 -12.37 -15.03
CA ALA A 228 -18.63 -13.02 -16.33
C ALA A 228 -18.32 -14.54 -16.27
N GLY A 229 -17.96 -15.03 -15.09
CA GLY A 229 -17.63 -16.42 -14.77
C GLY A 229 -16.92 -16.50 -13.42
N ASP A 230 -16.52 -17.69 -12.99
CA ASP A 230 -15.86 -17.91 -11.69
C ASP A 230 -14.52 -17.14 -11.57
N GLU A 231 -13.82 -17.02 -12.68
CA GLU A 231 -12.49 -16.41 -12.80
C GLU A 231 -12.46 -15.31 -13.87
N ALA A 232 -13.62 -14.74 -14.19
CA ALA A 232 -13.78 -13.78 -15.28
C ALA A 232 -14.68 -12.60 -14.87
N TRP A 233 -14.29 -11.40 -15.28
CA TRP A 233 -14.99 -10.15 -14.97
C TRP A 233 -15.08 -9.24 -16.18
N LEU A 234 -16.23 -8.58 -16.34
CA LEU A 234 -16.32 -7.35 -17.12
C LEU A 234 -16.04 -6.18 -16.18
N VAL A 235 -15.06 -5.36 -16.52
CA VAL A 235 -14.62 -4.21 -15.72
C VAL A 235 -14.91 -2.93 -16.48
N HIS A 236 -15.75 -2.08 -15.88
CA HIS A 236 -16.07 -0.76 -16.37
C HIS A 236 -15.20 0.28 -15.66
N LEU A 237 -14.48 1.06 -16.46
CA LEU A 237 -13.57 2.12 -16.04
C LEU A 237 -14.07 3.44 -16.60
N ASP A 238 -14.77 4.21 -15.79
CA ASP A 238 -15.20 5.55 -16.18
C ASP A 238 -14.05 6.53 -16.00
N HIS A 239 -13.87 7.40 -16.99
CA HIS A 239 -12.91 8.49 -17.00
C HIS A 239 -13.53 9.73 -17.69
N GLY A 240 -12.85 10.88 -17.63
CA GLY A 240 -13.35 12.13 -18.23
C GLY A 240 -13.63 12.08 -19.74
N GLY A 241 -13.16 11.02 -20.43
CA GLY A 241 -13.40 10.78 -21.86
C GLY A 241 -14.47 9.73 -22.18
N GLY A 242 -15.16 9.19 -21.17
CA GLY A 242 -16.18 8.15 -21.33
C GLY A 242 -15.91 6.91 -20.48
N THR A 243 -16.45 5.77 -20.89
CA THR A 243 -16.27 4.49 -20.19
C THR A 243 -15.45 3.55 -21.05
N SER A 244 -14.35 3.03 -20.49
CA SER A 244 -13.61 1.92 -21.05
C SER A 244 -14.12 0.60 -20.47
N LEU A 245 -14.38 -0.38 -21.31
CA LEU A 245 -14.78 -1.74 -20.90
C LEU A 245 -13.65 -2.72 -21.17
N ARG A 246 -13.38 -3.62 -20.21
CA ARG A 246 -12.42 -4.72 -20.35
C ARG A 246 -13.00 -6.03 -19.86
N HIS A 247 -12.79 -7.10 -20.60
CA HIS A 247 -12.98 -8.46 -20.12
C HIS A 247 -11.64 -8.97 -19.55
N VAL A 248 -11.66 -9.36 -18.29
CA VAL A 248 -10.47 -9.80 -17.55
C VAL A 248 -10.69 -11.22 -17.07
N VAL A 249 -9.75 -12.12 -17.41
CA VAL A 249 -9.75 -13.51 -16.96
C VAL A 249 -8.53 -13.76 -16.09
N ARG A 250 -8.72 -14.33 -14.91
CA ARG A 250 -7.63 -14.74 -14.02
C ARG A 250 -7.20 -16.16 -14.35
N THR A 251 -5.89 -16.34 -14.49
CA THR A 251 -5.25 -17.64 -14.63
C THR A 251 -4.17 -17.80 -13.56
N MET A 252 -3.62 -19.00 -13.41
CA MET A 252 -2.54 -19.29 -12.45
C MET A 252 -1.28 -19.70 -13.19
N SER A 253 -0.13 -19.16 -12.77
CA SER A 253 1.17 -19.59 -13.29
C SER A 253 1.48 -21.03 -12.90
N ALA A 254 2.42 -21.66 -13.61
CA ALA A 254 3.13 -22.82 -13.07
C ALA A 254 3.86 -22.47 -11.75
N PRO A 255 4.05 -23.43 -10.82
CA PRO A 255 4.83 -23.20 -9.61
C PRO A 255 6.26 -22.78 -9.93
N HIS A 256 6.72 -21.68 -9.33
CA HIS A 256 8.11 -21.24 -9.42
C HIS A 256 8.52 -20.51 -8.15
N GLN A 257 9.82 -20.32 -7.97
CA GLN A 257 10.33 -19.63 -6.78
C GLN A 257 10.03 -18.14 -6.88
N LEU A 258 9.24 -17.64 -5.93
CA LEU A 258 8.82 -16.24 -5.87
C LEU A 258 9.71 -15.40 -4.95
N THR A 259 10.30 -15.99 -3.92
CA THR A 259 11.06 -15.26 -2.88
C THR A 259 12.37 -15.99 -2.58
N CYS A 260 13.38 -15.26 -2.11
CA CYS A 260 14.73 -15.78 -1.88
C CYS A 260 14.78 -16.97 -0.90
N GLY A 261 13.85 -17.06 0.05
CA GLY A 261 13.76 -18.16 1.02
C GLY A 261 12.48 -19.01 0.97
N GLY A 262 11.67 -18.90 -0.09
CA GLY A 262 10.35 -19.55 -0.14
C GLY A 262 10.30 -20.78 -1.06
N ALA A 263 9.42 -21.73 -0.73
CA ALA A 263 9.06 -22.82 -1.64
C ALA A 263 8.42 -22.29 -2.94
N ALA A 264 8.42 -23.13 -3.99
CA ALA A 264 7.74 -22.82 -5.24
C ALA A 264 6.25 -22.56 -4.99
N LYS A 265 5.73 -21.49 -5.60
CA LYS A 265 4.34 -21.04 -5.47
C LYS A 265 3.79 -20.68 -6.83
N VAL A 266 2.47 -20.79 -6.96
CA VAL A 266 1.72 -20.26 -8.09
C VAL A 266 1.40 -18.78 -7.84
N GLN A 267 1.28 -18.00 -8.91
CA GLN A 267 0.79 -16.63 -8.83
C GLN A 267 -0.38 -16.42 -9.79
N ALA A 268 -1.33 -15.57 -9.39
CA ALA A 268 -2.37 -15.12 -10.29
C ALA A 268 -1.76 -14.30 -11.44
N LEU A 269 -2.27 -14.55 -12.63
CA LEU A 269 -2.03 -13.81 -13.85
C LEU A 269 -3.38 -13.31 -14.38
N PHE A 270 -3.36 -12.26 -15.18
CA PHE A 270 -4.59 -11.65 -15.71
C PHE A 270 -4.45 -11.42 -17.21
N ASP A 271 -5.33 -12.05 -17.98
CA ASP A 271 -5.49 -11.82 -19.40
C ASP A 271 -6.59 -10.76 -19.59
N VAL A 272 -6.25 -9.68 -20.29
CA VAL A 272 -7.14 -8.52 -20.47
C VAL A 272 -7.43 -8.36 -21.95
N THR A 273 -8.72 -8.29 -22.30
CA THR A 273 -9.19 -8.08 -23.67
C THR A 273 -10.27 -7.00 -23.70
N THR A 274 -10.42 -6.31 -24.84
CA THR A 274 -11.57 -5.44 -25.08
C THR A 274 -12.71 -6.31 -25.62
N PRO A 275 -13.92 -6.26 -25.04
CA PRO A 275 -15.07 -6.95 -25.61
C PRO A 275 -15.36 -6.43 -27.02
N GLY A 276 -15.74 -7.33 -27.92
CA GLY A 276 -16.18 -7.00 -29.28
C GLY A 276 -17.59 -6.42 -29.33
#